data_AF-A0AAV0EWE6-F1
#
_entry.id   AF-A0AAV0EWE6-F1
#
_cell.length_a   1.000
_cell.length_b   1.000
_cell.length_c   1.000
_cell.angle_alpha   90.00
_cell.angle_beta   90.00
_cell.angle_gamma   90.00
#
_symmetry.space_group_name_H-M   'P 1'
#
loop_
_entity.id
_entity.type
_entity.pdbx_description
1 polymer ?
#
loop_
_entity_poly.entity_id
_entity_poly.type
_entity_poly.pdbx_seq_one_letter_code
_entity_poly.pdbx_strand_id
1 'polypeptide(L)'
;MECISKMRNDFRPRYGICAHVISLPINLEPCVKEFSESTHRVIRLMENMKALCIPHRFRKAEENGGDNSEKVVEVLMINSNSGNGLLFPKGGWENDETVEQAAMREAVEEAGVRGEIQHFLGYYEFKSKTLQDEYSPEGLCKAAMYALLVKEELEYWPEQKIRQRSWLTIPEAAERCRHAWMREALIDGFVKWQESGMACTMNTSQD
;
A
#
# COMPACT_ATOMS: atom_id res chain seq x y z
N MET A 1 3.40 36.86 18.95
CA MET A 1 4.04 35.54 19.14
C MET A 1 3.31 34.71 20.20
N GLU A 2 1.97 34.75 20.28
CA GLU A 2 1.19 33.93 21.24
C GLU A 2 0.02 33.14 20.60
N CYS A 3 -0.30 33.34 19.31
CA CYS A 3 -1.36 32.56 18.65
C CYS A 3 -0.91 31.16 18.18
N ILE A 4 0.40 30.88 18.13
CA ILE A 4 0.94 29.63 17.54
C ILE A 4 0.91 28.46 18.54
N SER A 5 0.90 28.70 19.85
CA SER A 5 1.03 27.61 20.84
C SER A 5 -0.29 26.90 21.19
N LYS A 6 -1.45 27.46 20.84
CA LYS A 6 -2.77 26.84 21.15
C LYS A 6 -3.34 25.93 20.07
N MET A 7 -2.76 25.89 18.86
CA MET A 7 -3.26 25.03 17.76
C MET A 7 -2.60 23.65 17.67
N ARG A 8 -1.82 23.24 18.69
CA ARG A 8 -1.04 21.99 18.60
C ARG A 8 -1.76 20.74 19.12
N ASN A 9 -2.98 20.84 19.67
CA ASN A 9 -3.57 19.73 20.42
C ASN A 9 -4.98 19.23 20.02
N ASP A 10 -5.64 19.74 18.98
CA ASP A 10 -7.01 19.27 18.65
C ASP A 10 -7.31 19.01 17.17
N PHE A 11 -6.30 18.81 16.32
CA PHE A 11 -6.54 18.36 14.95
C PHE A 11 -6.80 16.84 14.89
N ARG A 12 -7.96 16.41 15.40
CA ARG A 12 -8.65 15.22 14.92
C ARG A 12 -9.78 15.68 14.00
N PRO A 13 -9.73 15.44 12.67
CA PRO A 13 -10.84 15.78 11.82
C PRO A 13 -11.96 14.76 12.04
N ARG A 14 -12.89 15.07 12.95
CA ARG A 14 -14.24 14.51 12.91
C ARG A 14 -15.05 15.35 11.93
N TYR A 15 -15.59 14.69 10.91
CA TYR A 15 -16.71 15.06 10.04
C TYR A 15 -17.10 16.54 9.94
N GLY A 16 -16.98 17.09 8.73
CA GLY A 16 -17.83 18.15 8.20
C GLY A 16 -17.77 19.49 8.92
N ILE A 17 -16.90 20.40 8.46
CA ILE A 17 -16.97 21.81 8.86
C ILE A 17 -17.58 22.62 7.71
N CYS A 18 -18.81 23.04 7.97
CA CYS A 18 -19.56 24.07 7.28
C CYS A 18 -18.68 25.33 7.07
N ALA A 19 -18.66 25.84 5.85
CA ALA A 19 -18.13 27.16 5.53
C ALA A 19 -18.93 28.23 6.27
N HIS A 20 -18.50 28.58 7.49
CA HIS A 20 -18.89 29.84 8.13
C HIS A 20 -17.71 30.79 8.05
N VAL A 21 -17.76 31.63 7.03
CA VAL A 21 -16.89 32.78 6.83
C VAL A 21 -17.15 33.77 7.96
N ILE A 22 -16.25 33.82 8.95
CA ILE A 22 -16.26 34.90 9.94
C ILE A 22 -15.67 36.13 9.25
N SER A 23 -16.52 37.13 8.98
CA SER A 23 -16.08 38.43 8.49
C SER A 23 -15.19 39.12 9.53
N LEU A 24 -13.88 39.18 9.27
CA LEU A 24 -12.96 40.12 9.91
C LEU A 24 -12.35 41.04 8.84
N PRO A 25 -12.32 42.36 9.06
CA PRO A 25 -11.93 43.30 8.01
C PRO A 25 -10.45 43.64 8.12
N ILE A 26 -9.54 42.79 7.61
CA ILE A 26 -8.13 43.16 7.44
C ILE A 26 -7.53 42.37 6.27
N ASN A 27 -6.80 43.07 5.39
CA ASN A 27 -6.07 42.56 4.21
C ASN A 27 -5.13 41.37 4.53
N LEU A 28 -5.69 40.17 4.67
CA LEU A 28 -5.00 38.89 4.90
C LEU A 28 -5.16 37.92 3.70
N GLU A 29 -5.76 38.40 2.60
CA GLU A 29 -6.06 37.64 1.37
C GLU A 29 -4.90 36.76 0.85
N PRO A 30 -3.64 37.22 0.75
CA PRO A 30 -2.56 36.38 0.23
C PRO A 30 -2.19 35.25 1.21
N CYS A 31 -2.12 35.56 2.51
CA CYS A 31 -1.70 34.60 3.54
C CYS A 31 -2.80 33.57 3.83
N VAL A 32 -4.08 33.97 3.78
CA VAL A 32 -5.23 33.06 3.90
C VAL A 32 -5.33 32.15 2.68
N LYS A 33 -5.09 32.68 1.46
CA LYS A 33 -5.02 31.85 0.24
C LYS A 33 -3.86 30.87 0.29
N GLU A 34 -2.65 31.31 0.62
CA GLU A 34 -1.46 30.47 0.73
C GLU A 34 -1.58 29.41 1.84
N PHE A 35 -2.20 29.76 2.98
CA PHE A 35 -2.51 28.80 4.03
C PHE A 35 -3.60 27.80 3.60
N SER A 36 -4.63 28.24 2.87
CA SER A 36 -5.66 27.35 2.32
C SER A 36 -5.12 26.44 1.22
N GLU A 37 -4.24 26.94 0.34
CA GLU A 37 -3.58 26.18 -0.73
C GLU A 37 -2.60 25.17 -0.13
N SER A 38 -1.83 25.58 0.89
CA SER A 38 -0.93 24.68 1.61
C SER A 38 -1.72 23.58 2.35
N THR A 39 -2.85 23.93 2.96
CA THR A 39 -3.73 22.97 3.63
C THR A 39 -4.39 22.03 2.63
N HIS A 40 -4.88 22.52 1.49
CA HIS A 40 -5.44 21.71 0.41
C HIS A 40 -4.40 20.77 -0.21
N ARG A 41 -3.14 21.22 -0.37
CA ARG A 41 -2.04 20.36 -0.83
C ARG A 41 -1.75 19.24 0.17
N VAL A 42 -1.70 19.54 1.47
CA VAL A 42 -1.46 18.53 2.51
C VAL A 42 -2.62 17.53 2.60
N ILE A 43 -3.88 17.98 2.54
CA ILE A 43 -5.06 17.12 2.53
C ILE A 43 -5.04 16.19 1.31
N ARG A 44 -4.71 16.70 0.11
CA ARG A 44 -4.60 15.88 -1.11
C ARG A 44 -3.45 14.88 -1.11
N LEU A 45 -2.32 15.22 -0.49
CA LEU A 45 -1.23 14.25 -0.31
C LEU A 45 -1.67 13.07 0.56
N MET A 46 -2.56 13.30 1.53
CA MET A 46 -3.19 12.23 2.32
C MET A 46 -4.21 11.44 1.49
N GLU A 47 -5.02 12.08 0.64
CA GLU A 47 -5.98 11.42 -0.27
C GLU A 47 -5.31 10.56 -1.36
N ASN A 48 -4.09 10.94 -1.78
CA ASN A 48 -3.30 10.23 -2.80
C ASN A 48 -2.42 9.11 -2.22
N MET A 49 -2.60 8.78 -0.93
CA MET A 49 -1.98 7.61 -0.33
C MET A 49 -2.75 6.34 -0.73
N LYS A 50 -2.01 5.29 -1.06
CA LYS A 50 -2.58 3.97 -1.38
C LYS A 50 -2.00 2.94 -0.44
N ALA A 51 -2.86 2.07 0.07
CA ALA A 51 -2.48 0.91 0.86
C ALA A 51 -2.31 -0.30 -0.07
N LEU A 52 -1.18 -1.00 0.06
CA LEU A 52 -0.83 -2.14 -0.78
C LEU A 52 -0.24 -3.27 0.05
N CYS A 53 -0.39 -4.49 -0.44
CA CYS A 53 0.33 -5.63 0.10
C CYS A 53 0.90 -6.53 -0.99
N ILE A 54 1.98 -7.25 -0.67
CA ILE A 54 2.50 -8.39 -1.41
C ILE A 54 2.02 -9.64 -0.66
N PRO A 55 0.92 -10.27 -1.11
CA PRO A 55 0.46 -11.52 -0.51
C PRO A 55 1.43 -12.63 -0.91
N HIS A 56 1.89 -13.41 0.06
CA HIS A 56 2.82 -14.51 -0.17
C HIS A 56 2.42 -15.77 0.61
N ARG A 57 2.91 -16.91 0.13
CA ARG A 57 2.81 -18.21 0.80
C ARG A 57 4.06 -19.04 0.58
N PHE A 58 4.24 -20.05 1.41
CA PHE A 58 5.31 -21.04 1.27
C PHE A 58 4.73 -22.34 0.71
N ARG A 59 5.26 -22.82 -0.41
CA ARG A 59 4.99 -24.17 -0.94
C ARG A 59 6.16 -25.10 -0.58
N LYS A 60 5.86 -26.34 -0.20
CA LYS A 60 6.88 -27.39 -0.14
C LYS A 60 7.34 -27.73 -1.56
N ALA A 61 8.64 -27.72 -1.82
CA ALA A 61 9.16 -28.36 -3.03
C ALA A 61 8.76 -29.84 -3.02
N GLU A 62 8.31 -30.38 -4.16
CA GLU A 62 7.86 -31.78 -4.25
C GLU A 62 8.96 -32.74 -3.77
N GLU A 63 8.57 -33.71 -2.94
CA GLU A 63 9.46 -34.66 -2.27
C GLU A 63 10.09 -35.64 -3.27
N ASN A 64 11.24 -35.28 -3.85
CA ASN A 64 12.18 -36.26 -4.38
C ASN A 64 13.17 -36.69 -3.28
N GLY A 65 12.68 -37.46 -2.31
CA GLY A 65 13.47 -38.40 -1.51
C GLY A 65 14.72 -37.90 -0.77
N GLY A 66 14.73 -36.68 -0.23
CA GLY A 66 15.83 -36.15 0.61
C GLY A 66 15.32 -35.22 1.71
N ASP A 67 15.84 -35.38 2.92
CA ASP A 67 15.43 -34.79 4.21
C ASP A 67 15.69 -33.26 4.33
N ASN A 68 15.63 -32.51 3.23
CA ASN A 68 15.79 -31.06 3.23
C ASN A 68 14.90 -30.41 2.16
N SER A 69 13.59 -30.43 2.39
CA SER A 69 12.62 -29.77 1.50
C SER A 69 12.72 -28.26 1.65
N GLU A 70 13.38 -27.60 0.70
CA GLU A 70 13.42 -26.13 0.64
C GLU A 70 12.00 -25.59 0.39
N LYS A 71 11.56 -24.65 1.22
CA LYS A 71 10.28 -23.98 1.05
C LYS A 71 10.42 -22.92 -0.03
N VAL A 72 9.66 -23.07 -1.11
CA VAL A 72 9.62 -22.09 -2.20
C VAL A 72 8.59 -21.02 -1.86
N VAL A 73 9.00 -19.75 -1.93
CA VAL A 73 8.10 -18.61 -1.74
C VAL A 73 7.40 -18.28 -3.05
N GLU A 74 6.08 -18.17 -2.98
CA GLU A 74 5.25 -17.63 -4.05
C GLU A 74 4.58 -16.34 -3.59
N VAL A 75 4.39 -15.42 -4.53
CA VAL A 75 3.61 -14.20 -4.34
C VAL A 75 2.37 -14.23 -5.22
N LEU A 76 1.32 -13.57 -4.75
CA LEU A 76 0.08 -13.43 -5.49
C LEU A 76 0.04 -12.06 -6.17
N MET A 77 -0.30 -12.07 -7.45
CA MET A 77 -0.58 -10.86 -8.21
C MET A 77 -1.95 -10.96 -8.89
N ILE A 78 -2.49 -9.82 -9.29
CA ILE A 78 -3.76 -9.69 -10.02
C ILE A 78 -3.54 -9.04 -11.39
N ASN A 79 -4.41 -9.35 -12.35
CA ASN A 79 -4.41 -8.65 -13.64
C ASN A 79 -4.80 -7.17 -13.48
N SER A 80 -4.34 -6.36 -14.43
CA SER A 80 -4.73 -4.95 -14.53
C SER A 80 -5.99 -4.77 -15.40
N ASN A 81 -6.85 -3.82 -15.04
CA ASN A 81 -8.09 -3.53 -15.80
C ASN A 81 -7.83 -2.86 -17.16
N SER A 82 -6.67 -2.22 -17.36
CA SER A 82 -6.43 -1.29 -18.48
C SER A 82 -5.18 -1.61 -19.30
N GLY A 83 -4.69 -2.85 -19.28
CA GLY A 83 -3.56 -3.27 -20.13
C GLY A 83 -2.77 -4.46 -19.61
N ASN A 84 -1.65 -4.73 -20.26
CA ASN A 84 -0.80 -5.88 -19.98
C ASN A 84 -0.03 -5.75 -18.66
N GLY A 85 0.30 -6.89 -18.06
CA GLY A 85 1.04 -7.00 -16.81
C GLY A 85 0.15 -7.18 -15.58
N LEU A 86 0.81 -7.50 -14.47
CA LEU A 86 0.20 -7.80 -13.19
C LEU A 86 0.54 -6.73 -12.16
N LEU A 87 -0.31 -6.66 -11.14
CA LEU A 87 -0.27 -5.70 -10.04
C LEU A 87 -0.41 -6.43 -8.70
N PHE A 88 0.05 -5.80 -7.64
CA PHE A 88 -0.31 -6.19 -6.28
C PHE A 88 -1.66 -5.59 -5.88
N PRO A 89 -2.43 -6.23 -4.99
CA PRO A 89 -3.68 -5.68 -4.46
C PRO A 89 -3.48 -4.30 -3.86
N LYS A 90 -4.34 -3.34 -4.22
CA LYS A 90 -4.11 -1.92 -3.93
C LYS A 90 -5.36 -1.04 -3.97
N GLY A 91 -5.56 -0.24 -2.92
CA GLY A 91 -6.63 0.76 -2.91
C GLY A 91 -6.45 1.93 -1.96
N GLY A 92 -7.55 2.68 -1.82
CA GLY A 92 -7.60 3.91 -1.03
C GLY A 92 -7.63 3.60 0.47
N TRP A 93 -7.15 4.56 1.26
CA TRP A 93 -7.27 4.52 2.70
C TRP A 93 -8.51 5.29 3.14
N GLU A 94 -9.41 4.63 3.87
CA GLU A 94 -10.61 5.27 4.44
C GLU A 94 -10.32 5.88 5.83
N ASN A 95 -11.11 6.89 6.23
CA ASN A 95 -10.84 7.66 7.46
C ASN A 95 -11.06 6.86 8.77
N ASP A 96 -11.73 5.72 8.68
CA ASP A 96 -12.12 4.87 9.82
C ASP A 96 -11.27 3.60 9.96
N GLU A 97 -10.23 3.43 9.14
CA GLU A 97 -9.31 2.29 9.21
C GLU A 97 -7.84 2.75 9.33
N THR A 98 -6.93 1.82 9.60
CA THR A 98 -5.48 2.05 9.45
C THR A 98 -5.02 1.69 8.04
N VAL A 99 -3.86 2.17 7.63
CA VAL A 99 -3.26 1.82 6.33
C VAL A 99 -3.04 0.31 6.19
N GLU A 100 -2.73 -0.37 7.29
CA GLU A 100 -2.61 -1.84 7.34
C GLU A 100 -3.95 -2.53 7.11
N GLN A 101 -5.00 -2.05 7.79
CA GLN A 101 -6.37 -2.57 7.62
C GLN A 101 -6.86 -2.38 6.19
N ALA A 102 -6.58 -1.21 5.59
CA ALA A 102 -6.87 -0.94 4.20
C ALA A 102 -6.17 -1.95 3.27
N ALA A 103 -4.86 -2.20 3.47
CA ALA A 103 -4.12 -3.17 2.65
C ALA A 103 -4.71 -4.60 2.76
N MET A 104 -5.14 -5.00 3.96
CA MET A 104 -5.79 -6.29 4.18
C MET A 104 -7.18 -6.38 3.54
N ARG A 105 -7.99 -5.31 3.63
CA ARG A 105 -9.30 -5.22 2.97
C ARG A 105 -9.18 -5.36 1.47
N GLU A 106 -8.25 -4.61 0.86
CA GLU A 106 -7.97 -4.65 -0.57
C GLU A 106 -7.48 -6.03 -1.05
N ALA A 107 -6.69 -6.74 -0.24
CA ALA A 107 -6.30 -8.12 -0.52
C ALA A 107 -7.50 -9.08 -0.60
N VAL A 108 -8.53 -8.86 0.23
CA VAL A 108 -9.78 -9.62 0.17
C VAL A 108 -10.60 -9.21 -1.05
N GLU A 109 -10.76 -7.91 -1.29
CA GLU A 109 -11.63 -7.38 -2.33
C GLU A 109 -11.10 -7.68 -3.75
N GLU A 110 -9.82 -7.41 -4.01
CA GLU A 110 -9.24 -7.56 -5.34
C GLU A 110 -8.71 -8.98 -5.61
N ALA A 111 -8.17 -9.67 -4.59
CA ALA A 111 -7.49 -10.96 -4.74
C ALA A 111 -8.17 -12.15 -4.05
N GLY A 112 -9.15 -11.90 -3.19
CA GLY A 112 -9.86 -12.95 -2.46
C GLY A 112 -8.94 -13.72 -1.50
N VAL A 113 -8.00 -13.06 -0.83
CA VAL A 113 -7.11 -13.70 0.15
C VAL A 113 -7.18 -13.02 1.51
N ARG A 114 -7.12 -13.82 2.57
CA ARG A 114 -7.01 -13.36 3.95
C ARG A 114 -5.69 -13.81 4.54
N GLY A 115 -5.14 -12.98 5.42
CA GLY A 115 -3.82 -13.24 5.96
C GLY A 115 -3.45 -12.30 7.10
N GLU A 116 -2.17 -12.33 7.44
CA GLU A 116 -1.58 -11.52 8.49
C GLU A 116 -0.48 -10.64 7.89
N ILE A 117 -0.49 -9.34 8.20
CA ILE A 117 0.61 -8.45 7.87
C ILE A 117 1.82 -8.85 8.72
N GLN A 118 2.94 -9.16 8.05
CA GLN A 118 4.18 -9.57 8.69
C GLN A 118 5.17 -8.40 8.82
N HIS A 119 5.19 -7.51 7.83
CA HIS A 119 6.17 -6.43 7.78
C HIS A 119 5.70 -5.26 6.92
N PHE A 120 6.14 -4.05 7.29
CA PHE A 120 6.02 -2.86 6.45
C PHE A 120 7.28 -2.75 5.57
N LEU A 121 7.11 -2.85 4.25
CA LEU A 121 8.20 -2.87 3.28
C LEU A 121 8.69 -1.47 2.91
N GLY A 122 7.88 -0.45 3.17
CA GLY A 122 8.24 0.95 2.95
C GLY A 122 7.22 1.70 2.11
N TYR A 123 7.57 2.94 1.79
CA TYR A 123 6.78 3.80 0.93
C TYR A 123 7.39 3.90 -0.46
N TYR A 124 6.54 3.81 -1.48
CA TYR A 124 6.93 3.92 -2.88
C TYR A 124 6.16 5.04 -3.56
N GLU A 125 6.85 5.90 -4.28
CA GLU A 125 6.24 7.01 -4.99
C GLU A 125 5.94 6.61 -6.43
N PHE A 126 4.78 7.01 -6.92
CA PHE A 126 4.40 6.76 -8.32
C PHE A 126 3.48 7.86 -8.84
N LYS A 127 3.35 7.96 -10.16
CA LYS A 127 2.46 8.91 -10.81
C LYS A 127 1.20 8.21 -11.29
N SER A 128 0.04 8.78 -10.98
CA SER A 128 -1.24 8.33 -11.49
C SER A 128 -1.87 9.39 -12.38
N LYS A 129 -2.08 9.04 -13.66
CA LYS A 129 -2.75 9.93 -14.63
C LYS A 129 -4.19 10.27 -14.24
N THR A 130 -4.87 9.37 -13.52
CA THR A 130 -6.25 9.60 -13.08
C THR A 130 -6.36 10.55 -11.89
N LEU A 131 -5.24 10.86 -11.24
CA LEU A 131 -5.16 11.76 -10.09
C LEU A 131 -4.42 13.06 -10.45
N GLN A 132 -4.26 13.32 -11.75
CA GLN A 132 -3.74 14.60 -12.27
C GLN A 132 -4.86 15.62 -12.34
N ASP A 133 -4.64 16.79 -11.73
CA ASP A 133 -5.53 17.95 -11.83
C ASP A 133 -4.80 19.26 -11.50
N GLU A 134 -5.55 20.36 -11.37
CA GLU A 134 -5.03 21.70 -11.10
C GLU A 134 -4.16 21.78 -9.83
N TYR A 135 -4.45 20.97 -8.81
CA TYR A 135 -3.76 21.01 -7.52
C TYR A 135 -2.71 19.89 -7.36
N SER A 136 -2.76 18.87 -8.22
CA SER A 136 -1.76 17.80 -8.35
C SER A 136 -1.41 17.60 -9.84
N PRO A 137 -0.71 18.56 -10.47
CA PRO A 137 -0.46 18.51 -11.91
C PRO A 137 0.37 17.28 -12.33
N GLU A 138 1.21 16.77 -11.43
CA GLU A 138 2.02 15.58 -11.68
C GLU A 138 1.28 14.26 -11.34
N GLY A 139 0.19 14.32 -10.57
CA GLY A 139 -0.54 13.14 -10.09
C GLY A 139 0.29 12.27 -9.15
N LEU A 140 1.13 12.89 -8.32
CA LEU A 140 2.01 12.17 -7.39
C LEU A 140 1.20 11.44 -6.32
N CYS A 141 1.49 10.15 -6.17
CA CYS A 141 0.86 9.24 -5.23
C CYS A 141 1.93 8.51 -4.41
N LYS A 142 1.56 8.09 -3.21
CA LYS A 142 2.44 7.35 -2.31
C LYS A 142 1.80 6.02 -1.92
N ALA A 143 2.48 4.92 -2.18
CA ALA A 143 2.06 3.57 -1.85
C ALA A 143 2.74 3.13 -0.55
N ALA A 144 1.96 2.80 0.48
CA ALA A 144 2.43 2.07 1.65
C ALA A 144 2.37 0.57 1.33
N MET A 145 3.51 -0.10 1.32
CA MET A 145 3.60 -1.51 0.93
C MET A 145 3.85 -2.41 2.14
N TYR A 146 3.12 -3.52 2.22
CA TYR A 146 3.24 -4.49 3.30
C TYR A 146 3.47 -5.91 2.78
N ALA A 147 4.19 -6.74 3.53
CA ALA A 147 4.23 -8.18 3.31
C ALA A 147 3.03 -8.83 4.02
N LEU A 148 2.19 -9.54 3.28
CA LEU A 148 1.01 -10.23 3.82
C LEU A 148 1.18 -11.74 3.68
N LEU A 149 1.24 -12.46 4.79
CA LEU A 149 1.27 -13.93 4.78
C LEU A 149 -0.17 -14.44 4.62
N VAL A 150 -0.45 -15.05 3.48
CA VAL A 150 -1.78 -15.60 3.18
C VAL A 150 -2.04 -16.83 4.05
N LYS A 151 -3.20 -16.84 4.71
CA LYS A 151 -3.69 -17.95 5.54
C LYS A 151 -4.89 -18.66 4.90
N GLU A 152 -5.64 -17.94 4.07
CA GLU A 152 -6.86 -18.43 3.45
C GLU A 152 -7.03 -17.83 2.05
N GLU A 153 -7.40 -18.68 1.09
CA GLU A 153 -7.83 -18.29 -0.25
C GLU A 153 -9.34 -18.50 -0.37
N LEU A 154 -10.07 -17.42 -0.64
CA LEU A 154 -11.52 -17.46 -0.79
C LEU A 154 -11.90 -18.07 -2.14
N GLU A 155 -12.97 -18.86 -2.14
CA GLU A 155 -13.59 -19.38 -3.36
C GLU A 155 -14.36 -18.29 -4.12
N TYR A 156 -15.03 -17.41 -3.38
CA TYR A 156 -15.77 -16.26 -3.91
C TYR A 156 -15.30 -14.98 -3.26
N TRP A 157 -15.02 -13.95 -4.07
CA TRP A 157 -14.58 -12.65 -3.59
C TRP A 157 -15.18 -11.49 -4.42
N PRO A 158 -15.19 -10.24 -3.89
CA PRO A 158 -15.91 -9.12 -4.47
C PRO A 158 -15.57 -8.82 -5.93
N GLU A 159 -14.27 -8.73 -6.27
CA GLU A 159 -13.85 -8.35 -7.63
C GLU A 159 -13.56 -9.53 -8.58
N GLN A 160 -13.91 -10.77 -8.22
CA GLN A 160 -13.54 -11.98 -8.99
C GLN A 160 -13.96 -11.98 -10.47
N LYS A 161 -14.96 -11.17 -10.84
CA LYS A 161 -15.44 -11.04 -12.22
C LYS A 161 -14.53 -10.16 -13.09
N ILE A 162 -13.77 -9.27 -12.47
CA ILE A 162 -12.89 -8.31 -13.16
C ILE A 162 -11.41 -8.55 -12.84
N ARG A 163 -11.12 -9.21 -11.71
CA ARG A 163 -9.77 -9.60 -11.28
C ARG A 163 -9.56 -11.10 -11.37
N GLN A 164 -8.40 -11.48 -11.89
CA GLN A 164 -7.86 -12.83 -11.88
C GLN A 164 -6.58 -12.83 -11.05
N ARG A 165 -6.54 -13.68 -10.02
CA ARG A 165 -5.35 -13.89 -9.19
C ARG A 165 -4.41 -14.92 -9.82
N SER A 166 -3.11 -14.75 -9.62
CA SER A 166 -2.08 -15.68 -10.07
C SER A 166 -1.00 -15.78 -9.01
N TRP A 167 -0.71 -17.01 -8.59
CA TRP A 167 0.45 -17.32 -7.77
C TRP A 167 1.67 -17.50 -8.67
N LEU A 168 2.75 -16.82 -8.32
CA LEU A 168 3.96 -16.74 -9.13
C LEU A 168 5.18 -16.88 -8.23
N THR A 169 6.25 -17.47 -8.78
CA THR A 169 7.57 -17.35 -8.16
C THR A 169 8.05 -15.89 -8.23
N ILE A 170 8.99 -15.52 -7.37
CA ILE A 170 9.56 -14.16 -7.34
C ILE A 170 10.10 -13.72 -8.72
N PRO A 171 10.86 -14.54 -9.48
CA PRO A 171 11.33 -14.15 -10.80
C PRO A 171 10.20 -13.89 -11.80
N GLU A 172 9.17 -14.76 -11.82
CA GLU A 172 8.02 -14.60 -12.71
C GLU A 172 7.20 -13.35 -12.37
N ALA A 173 7.00 -13.08 -11.07
CA ALA A 173 6.33 -11.88 -10.59
C ALA A 173 7.09 -10.61 -11.00
N ALA A 174 8.42 -10.61 -10.87
CA ALA A 174 9.25 -9.48 -11.25
C ALA A 174 9.21 -9.18 -12.76
N GLU A 175 9.14 -10.22 -13.60
CA GLU A 175 9.00 -10.09 -15.06
C GLU A 175 7.62 -9.55 -15.48
N ARG A 176 6.56 -10.00 -14.79
CA ARG A 176 5.17 -9.63 -15.11
C ARG A 176 4.70 -8.34 -14.44
N CYS A 177 5.50 -7.75 -13.56
CA CYS A 177 5.18 -6.47 -12.91
C CYS A 177 4.91 -5.38 -13.95
N ARG A 178 3.72 -4.79 -13.90
CA ARG A 178 3.34 -3.69 -14.80
C ARG A 178 4.15 -2.42 -14.58
N HIS A 179 4.56 -2.15 -13.34
CA HIS A 179 5.24 -0.92 -12.96
C HIS A 179 6.61 -1.20 -12.34
N ALA A 180 7.62 -0.43 -12.76
CA ALA A 180 8.99 -0.57 -12.28
C ALA A 180 9.08 -0.41 -10.74
N TRP A 181 8.32 0.52 -10.16
CA TRP A 181 8.29 0.73 -8.70
C TRP A 181 7.67 -0.46 -7.94
N MET A 182 6.74 -1.20 -8.52
CA MET A 182 6.20 -2.43 -7.89
C MET A 182 7.25 -3.55 -7.94
N ARG A 183 8.00 -3.64 -9.03
CA ARG A 183 9.14 -4.56 -9.14
C ARG A 183 10.22 -4.22 -8.12
N GLU A 184 10.52 -2.94 -7.93
CA GLU A 184 11.42 -2.46 -6.87
C GLU A 184 10.89 -2.84 -5.48
N ALA A 185 9.59 -2.64 -5.21
CA ALA A 185 8.99 -3.06 -3.94
C ALA A 185 9.10 -4.57 -3.69
N LEU A 186 8.97 -5.38 -4.74
CA LEU A 186 9.16 -6.82 -4.65
C LEU A 186 10.63 -7.19 -4.38
N ILE A 187 11.57 -6.68 -5.16
CA ILE A 187 12.98 -7.09 -5.08
C ILE A 187 13.70 -6.42 -3.91
N ASP A 188 13.62 -5.09 -3.81
CA ASP A 188 14.36 -4.33 -2.82
C ASP A 188 13.65 -4.25 -1.47
N GLY A 189 12.33 -4.42 -1.45
CA GLY A 189 11.55 -4.51 -0.21
C GLY A 189 11.40 -5.95 0.25
N PHE A 190 10.56 -6.72 -0.45
CA PHE A 190 10.10 -8.03 0.01
C PHE A 190 11.21 -9.09 0.06
N VAL A 191 11.99 -9.25 -1.02
CA VAL A 191 13.06 -10.28 -1.07
C VAL A 191 14.13 -10.01 -0.02
N LYS A 192 14.61 -8.77 0.11
CA LYS A 192 15.60 -8.42 1.14
C LYS A 192 15.09 -8.68 2.56
N TRP A 193 13.82 -8.36 2.83
CA TRP A 193 13.18 -8.67 4.10
C TRP A 193 13.14 -10.19 4.36
N GLN A 194 12.75 -10.97 3.36
CA GLN A 194 12.69 -12.43 3.46
C GLN A 194 14.07 -13.04 3.74
N GLU A 195 15.10 -12.62 3.00
CA GLU A 195 16.49 -13.07 3.20
C GLU A 195 17.01 -12.75 4.60
N SER A 196 16.69 -11.55 5.10
CA SER A 196 17.05 -11.12 6.46
C SER A 196 16.35 -11.97 7.53
N GLY A 197 15.08 -12.32 7.31
CA GLY A 197 14.33 -13.22 8.21
C GLY A 197 14.85 -14.65 8.21
N MET A 198 15.29 -15.16 7.04
CA MET A 198 15.90 -16.49 6.92
C MET A 198 17.28 -16.56 7.58
N ALA A 199 18.06 -15.48 7.53
CA ALA A 199 19.35 -15.40 8.21
C ALA A 199 19.23 -15.50 9.74
N CYS A 200 18.14 -14.98 10.33
CA CYS A 200 17.89 -15.11 11.77
C CYS A 200 17.56 -16.54 12.21
N THR A 201 16.90 -17.35 11.36
CA THR A 201 16.53 -18.73 11.71
C THR A 201 17.71 -19.72 11.73
N MET A 202 18.83 -19.40 11.08
CA MET A 202 20.03 -20.26 11.10
C MET A 202 20.95 -20.02 12.30
N ASN A 203 20.72 -18.98 13.11
CA ASN A 203 21.56 -18.65 14.27
C ASN A 203 20.99 -19.13 15.62
N THR A 204 19.88 -19.86 15.64
CA THR A 204 19.22 -20.36 16.86
C THR A 204 19.44 -21.85 17.16
N SER A 205 20.40 -22.51 16.49
CA SER A 205 20.70 -23.94 16.69
C SER A 205 22.08 -24.21 17.31
N GLN A 206 22.70 -23.22 17.95
CA GLN A 206 23.91 -23.38 18.74
C GLN A 206 23.76 -22.58 20.04
N ASP A 207 23.12 -23.17 21.04
CA ASP A 207 23.33 -22.89 22.46
C ASP A 207 22.93 -24.12 23.29
#